data_AF-A0A850PXJ5-F1
#
_entry.id   AF-A0A850PXJ5-F1
#
_cell.length_a   1.000
_cell.length_b   1.000
_cell.length_c   1.000
_cell.angle_alpha   90.00
_cell.angle_beta   90.00
_cell.angle_gamma   90.00
#
_symmetry.space_group_name_H-M   'P 1'
#
loop_
_entity.id
_entity.type
_entity.pdbx_description
1 polymer ?
#
loop_
_entity_poly.entity_id
_entity_poly.type
_entity_poly.pdbx_seq_one_letter_code
_entity_poly.pdbx_strand_id
1 'polypeptide(L)'
;MKVGSSINATYHVVNIKRRLRGGIGPLRSEVTTMSLNDNNNFENNLSIFHQAALDLAARGIPVFPLVPGAKNPIVSRGFHAATTDVNQINALWADFPNANIGMPTAGLLVLDVDCKGSTNGYDTLTDLETKHEPLPLTRTQSTPSGGKHYIYSA
;
A
#
# COMPACT_ATOMS: atom_id res chain seq x y z
N MET A 1 1.28 -14.49 -30.90
CA MET A 1 1.96 -15.00 -29.70
C MET A 1 2.96 -13.92 -29.29
N LYS A 2 2.85 -13.12 -28.23
CA LYS A 2 2.12 -13.17 -26.96
C LYS A 2 1.68 -11.71 -26.69
N VAL A 3 0.42 -11.51 -26.31
CA VAL A 3 -0.18 -10.20 -26.03
C VAL A 3 0.56 -9.56 -24.86
N GLY A 4 1.07 -8.34 -25.03
CA GLY A 4 1.65 -7.55 -23.94
C GLY A 4 0.55 -7.23 -22.93
N SER A 5 0.57 -7.91 -21.79
CA SER A 5 -0.37 -7.65 -20.71
C SER A 5 0.10 -6.40 -19.98
N SER A 6 -0.56 -5.28 -20.27
CA SER A 6 -0.44 -4.05 -19.49
C SER A 6 -0.91 -4.35 -18.07
N ILE A 7 0.02 -4.39 -17.12
CA ILE A 7 -0.32 -4.46 -15.69
C ILE A 7 -0.82 -3.09 -15.24
N ASN A 8 -2.12 -2.84 -15.40
CA ASN A 8 -2.78 -1.70 -14.78
C ASN A 8 -2.89 -1.94 -13.27
N ALA A 9 -1.81 -1.72 -12.53
CA ALA A 9 -1.84 -1.72 -11.07
C ALA A 9 -2.29 -0.33 -10.61
N THR A 10 -3.60 -0.16 -10.40
CA THR A 10 -4.16 1.04 -9.77
C THR A 10 -3.87 0.98 -8.26
N TYR A 11 -2.93 1.81 -7.79
CA TYR A 11 -2.69 1.99 -6.37
C TYR A 11 -3.55 3.13 -5.83
N HIS A 12 -4.57 2.80 -5.04
CA HIS A 12 -5.32 3.81 -4.29
C HIS A 12 -4.59 4.11 -2.98
N VAL A 13 -3.73 5.15 -2.99
CA VAL A 13 -3.22 5.73 -1.75
C VAL A 13 -4.29 6.65 -1.20
N VAL A 14 -5.14 6.15 -0.31
CA VAL A 14 -6.12 6.98 0.41
C VAL A 14 -5.39 7.73 1.52
N ASN A 15 -4.96 8.96 1.23
CA ASN A 15 -4.44 9.87 2.25
C ASN A 15 -5.61 10.45 3.08
N ILE A 16 -5.88 9.88 4.25
CA ILE A 16 -6.77 10.51 5.23
C ILE A 16 -5.95 11.54 6.01
N LYS A 17 -6.16 12.84 5.74
CA LYS A 17 -5.62 13.91 6.58
C LYS A 17 -6.18 13.76 7.99
N ARG A 18 -5.29 13.60 8.98
CA ARG A 18 -5.63 13.58 10.40
C ARG A 18 -6.50 14.81 10.72
N ARG A 19 -7.71 14.59 11.22
CA ARG A 19 -8.59 15.69 11.66
C ARG A 19 -7.99 16.34 12.89
N LEU A 20 -7.48 17.56 12.77
CA LEU A 20 -7.34 18.44 13.93
C LEU A 20 -8.76 18.74 14.45
N ARG A 21 -8.94 18.66 15.76
CA ARG A 21 -10.25 18.73 16.44
C ARG A 21 -11.03 19.96 15.96
N GLY A 22 -12.29 19.78 15.50
CA GLY A 22 -13.30 20.86 15.49
C GLY A 22 -14.13 21.17 14.23
N GLY A 23 -13.87 20.65 13.02
CA GLY A 23 -14.57 21.14 11.81
C GLY A 23 -15.74 20.29 11.30
N ILE A 24 -17.01 20.68 11.51
CA ILE A 24 -18.19 20.02 10.90
C ILE A 24 -18.29 20.42 9.42
N GLY A 25 -18.03 19.46 8.52
CA GLY A 25 -18.21 19.57 7.07
C GLY A 25 -17.85 18.25 6.39
N PRO A 26 -18.42 17.92 5.21
CA PRO A 26 -18.14 16.66 4.52
C PRO A 26 -16.66 16.62 4.09
N LEU A 27 -15.98 15.53 4.46
CA LEU A 27 -14.61 15.27 4.05
C LEU A 27 -14.60 15.00 2.54
N ARG A 28 -14.03 15.90 1.74
CA ARG A 28 -13.76 15.64 0.32
C ARG A 28 -12.63 14.60 0.23
N SER A 29 -12.95 13.44 -0.33
CA SER A 29 -11.96 12.47 -0.80
C SER A 29 -11.29 13.02 -2.05
N GLU A 30 -10.02 13.42 -1.97
CA GLU A 30 -9.22 13.65 -3.17
C GLU A 30 -8.61 12.32 -3.60
N VAL A 31 -9.14 11.76 -4.68
CA VAL A 31 -8.56 10.62 -5.38
C VAL A 31 -7.45 11.18 -6.27
N THR A 32 -6.19 11.07 -5.84
CA THR A 32 -5.06 11.38 -6.74
C THR A 32 -4.83 10.18 -7.64
N THR A 33 -5.44 10.19 -8.82
CA THR A 33 -5.09 9.27 -9.90
C THR A 33 -3.79 9.74 -10.52
N MET A 34 -2.66 9.07 -10.24
CA MET A 34 -1.44 9.31 -11.02
C MET A 34 -1.60 8.62 -12.39
N SER A 35 -1.94 9.42 -13.40
CA SER A 35 -1.83 9.01 -14.80
C SER A 35 -0.37 9.19 -15.23
N LEU A 36 0.27 8.10 -15.63
CA LEU A 36 1.55 8.17 -16.33
C LEU A 36 1.28 8.70 -17.74
N ASN A 37 1.32 10.02 -17.92
CA ASN A 37 1.52 10.65 -19.23
C ASN A 37 1.98 12.11 -19.00
N ASP A 38 3.25 12.35 -19.38
CA ASP A 38 3.75 13.54 -20.10
C ASP A 38 5.10 14.09 -19.57
N ASN A 39 6.16 13.53 -20.14
CA ASN A 39 7.27 14.20 -20.84
C ASN A 39 7.50 15.70 -20.55
N ASN A 40 8.29 16.02 -19.51
CA ASN A 40 9.35 17.05 -19.52
C ASN A 40 9.82 17.27 -18.07
N ASN A 41 10.95 16.65 -17.71
CA ASN A 41 11.98 17.10 -16.75
C ASN A 41 12.90 15.91 -16.44
N PHE A 42 14.14 15.97 -16.92
CA PHE A 42 15.19 14.96 -16.72
C PHE A 42 15.75 14.95 -15.28
N GLU A 43 14.91 15.16 -14.26
CA GLU A 43 15.30 15.03 -12.85
C GLU A 43 14.26 14.18 -12.10
N ASN A 44 14.71 12.98 -11.69
CA ASN A 44 14.01 12.01 -10.85
C ASN A 44 12.98 11.11 -11.54
N ASN A 45 13.42 10.26 -12.49
CA ASN A 45 12.61 9.17 -13.03
C ASN A 45 12.54 7.98 -12.06
N LEU A 46 12.02 8.22 -10.85
CA LEU A 46 11.79 7.16 -9.86
C LEU A 46 10.56 6.36 -10.26
N SER A 47 10.60 5.03 -10.06
CA SER A 47 9.39 4.22 -10.23
C SER A 47 8.35 4.60 -9.18
N ILE A 48 7.07 4.36 -9.48
CA ILE A 48 5.98 4.62 -8.52
C ILE A 48 6.19 3.90 -7.18
N PHE A 49 6.83 2.72 -7.21
CA PHE A 49 7.18 1.96 -6.02
C PHE A 49 8.31 2.60 -5.22
N HIS A 50 9.31 3.15 -5.91
CA HIS A 50 10.41 3.84 -5.24
C HIS A 50 9.90 5.12 -4.56
N GLN A 51 9.11 5.92 -5.27
CA GLN A 51 8.51 7.13 -4.68
C GLN A 51 7.64 6.78 -3.46
N ALA A 52 6.80 5.75 -3.57
CA ALA A 52 5.97 5.31 -2.45
C ALA A 52 6.79 4.75 -1.27
N ALA A 53 7.92 4.07 -1.52
CA ALA A 53 8.82 3.60 -0.48
C ALA A 53 9.44 4.78 0.30
N LEU A 54 9.86 5.83 -0.40
CA LEU A 54 10.35 7.07 0.22
C LEU A 54 9.27 7.79 1.04
N ASP A 55 8.05 7.87 0.50
CA ASP A 55 6.93 8.50 1.20
C ASP A 55 6.55 7.75 2.50
N LEU A 56 6.63 6.42 2.50
CA LEU A 56 6.42 5.59 3.69
C LEU A 56 7.53 5.81 4.72
N ALA A 57 8.79 5.81 4.28
CA ALA A 57 9.94 6.05 5.15
C ALA A 57 9.90 7.45 5.78
N ALA A 58 9.50 8.48 5.04
CA ALA A 58 9.30 9.84 5.55
C ALA A 58 8.22 9.91 6.65
N ARG A 59 7.29 8.94 6.69
CA ARG A 59 6.27 8.79 7.75
C ARG A 59 6.75 7.91 8.92
N GLY A 60 8.02 7.51 8.93
CA GLY A 60 8.60 6.62 9.94
C GLY A 60 8.22 5.15 9.77
N ILE A 61 7.71 4.76 8.60
CA ILE A 61 7.30 3.39 8.31
C ILE A 61 8.47 2.67 7.62
N PRO A 62 9.08 1.65 8.25
CA PRO A 62 10.19 0.92 7.64
C PRO A 62 9.68 0.05 6.48
N VAL A 63 10.45 0.01 5.39
CA VAL A 63 10.08 -0.71 4.15
C VAL A 63 11.20 -1.64 3.68
N PHE A 64 10.85 -2.67 2.91
CA PHE A 64 11.79 -3.59 2.26
C PHE A 64 11.25 -4.03 0.89
N PRO A 65 12.12 -4.38 -0.08
CA PRO A 65 11.68 -4.74 -1.42
C PRO A 65 11.16 -6.18 -1.48
N LEU A 66 10.06 -6.35 -2.21
CA LEU A 66 9.42 -7.62 -2.52
C LEU A 66 9.56 -7.94 -4.02
N VAL A 67 9.56 -9.23 -4.33
CA VAL A 67 9.53 -9.73 -5.71
C VAL A 67 8.29 -9.15 -6.42
N PRO A 68 8.45 -8.60 -7.64
CA PRO A 68 7.33 -8.03 -8.39
C PRO A 68 6.19 -9.03 -8.56
N GLY A 69 4.96 -8.61 -8.24
CA GLY A 69 3.77 -9.48 -8.32
C GLY A 69 3.68 -10.58 -7.27
N ALA A 70 4.61 -10.65 -6.33
CA ALA A 70 4.63 -11.64 -5.25
C ALA A 70 4.75 -10.96 -3.88
N LYS A 71 4.64 -11.78 -2.82
CA LYS A 71 4.76 -11.34 -1.41
C LYS A 71 6.10 -11.74 -0.78
N ASN A 72 7.05 -12.21 -1.58
CA ASN A 72 8.34 -12.71 -1.12
C ASN A 72 9.38 -11.58 -1.07
N PRO A 73 10.17 -11.43 0.00
CA PRO A 73 11.28 -10.49 0.04
C PRO A 73 12.34 -10.79 -1.02
N ILE A 74 12.93 -9.75 -1.61
CA ILE A 74 14.12 -9.88 -2.47
C ILE A 74 15.38 -10.08 -1.62
N VAL A 75 15.45 -9.40 -0.48
CA VAL A 75 16.62 -9.39 0.41
C VAL A 75 16.64 -10.60 1.33
N SER A 76 17.83 -11.17 1.56
CA SER A 76 18.03 -12.42 2.32
C SER A 76 17.57 -12.36 3.77
N ARG A 77 17.61 -11.17 4.39
CA ARG A 77 17.12 -10.93 5.75
C ARG A 77 15.60 -10.75 5.84
N GLY A 78 14.89 -10.81 4.72
CA GLY A 78 13.44 -10.65 4.67
C GLY A 78 12.97 -9.32 5.28
N PHE A 79 11.87 -9.37 6.03
CA PHE A 79 11.30 -8.19 6.69
C PHE A 79 12.23 -7.60 7.78
N HIS A 80 13.21 -8.35 8.27
CA HIS A 80 14.20 -7.82 9.22
C HIS A 80 15.17 -6.82 8.56
N ALA A 81 15.18 -6.70 7.24
CA ALA A 81 15.91 -5.65 6.52
C ALA A 81 15.07 -4.39 6.27
N ALA A 82 13.87 -4.30 6.85
CA ALA A 82 13.04 -3.11 6.70
C ALA A 82 13.75 -1.88 7.25
N THR A 83 13.73 -0.79 6.49
CA THR A 83 14.49 0.43 6.79
C THR A 83 13.68 1.69 6.49
N THR A 84 13.97 2.77 7.22
CA THR A 84 13.51 4.13 6.92
C THR A 84 14.63 5.00 6.37
N ASP A 85 15.83 4.44 6.20
CA ASP A 85 16.99 5.16 5.68
C ASP A 85 16.83 5.42 4.18
N VAL A 86 16.71 6.69 3.82
CA VAL A 86 16.54 7.16 2.43
C VAL A 86 17.66 6.66 1.51
N ASN A 87 18.90 6.60 2.00
CA ASN A 87 20.03 6.16 1.19
C ASN A 87 19.95 4.66 0.89
N GLN A 88 19.54 3.86 1.87
CA GLN A 88 19.32 2.43 1.68
C GLN A 88 18.15 2.17 0.74
N ILE A 89 17.05 2.93 0.87
CA ILE A 89 15.90 2.81 -0.03
C ILE A 89 16.28 3.16 -1.47
N ASN A 90 17.03 4.25 -1.67
CA ASN A 90 17.52 4.64 -2.98
C ASN A 90 18.40 3.56 -3.61
N ALA A 91 19.32 2.96 -2.84
CA ALA A 91 20.14 1.86 -3.33
C ALA A 91 19.29 0.63 -3.71
N LEU A 92 18.35 0.23 -2.84
CA LEU A 92 17.49 -0.93 -3.07
C LEU A 92 16.62 -0.79 -4.32
N TRP A 93 16.03 0.38 -4.55
CA TRP A 93 15.19 0.61 -5.75
C TRP A 93 16.00 0.99 -7.00
N ALA A 94 17.28 1.38 -6.87
CA ALA A 94 18.18 1.44 -8.01
C ALA A 94 18.50 0.02 -8.53
N ASP A 95 18.75 -0.94 -7.63
CA ASP A 95 19.03 -2.34 -7.98
C ASP A 95 17.76 -3.10 -8.43
N PHE A 96 16.62 -2.78 -7.82
CA PHE A 96 15.34 -3.46 -8.06
C PHE A 96 14.21 -2.45 -8.38
N PRO A 97 14.23 -1.77 -9.54
CA PRO A 97 13.33 -0.66 -9.85
C PRO A 97 11.84 -1.05 -9.87
N ASN A 98 11.54 -2.32 -10.12
CA ASN A 98 10.18 -2.86 -10.18
C ASN A 98 9.76 -3.56 -8.88
N ALA A 99 10.57 -3.51 -7.81
CA ALA A 99 10.25 -4.18 -6.56
C ALA A 99 8.94 -3.63 -5.96
N ASN A 100 8.07 -4.55 -5.56
CA ASN A 100 6.93 -4.24 -4.71
C ASN A 100 7.44 -3.78 -3.32
N ILE A 101 6.58 -3.11 -2.55
CA ILE A 101 6.93 -2.62 -1.21
C ILE A 101 6.36 -3.56 -0.15
N GLY A 102 7.23 -4.05 0.73
CA GLY A 102 6.87 -4.72 1.97
C GLY A 102 7.02 -3.78 3.16
N MET A 103 6.16 -3.96 4.17
CA MET A 103 6.20 -3.27 5.46
C MET A 103 6.06 -4.33 6.57
N PRO A 104 6.90 -4.32 7.61
CA PRO A 104 6.74 -5.24 8.74
C PRO A 104 5.47 -4.91 9.51
N THR A 105 4.80 -5.94 10.02
CA THR A 105 3.54 -5.81 10.79
C THR A 105 3.76 -5.85 12.30
N ALA A 106 5.00 -5.72 12.77
CA ALA A 106 5.29 -5.69 14.20
C ALA A 106 4.59 -4.48 14.87
N GLY A 107 3.83 -4.73 15.93
CA GLY A 107 3.00 -3.70 16.60
C GLY A 107 1.75 -3.31 15.83
N LEU A 108 1.36 -4.08 14.79
CA LEU A 108 0.16 -3.86 14.01
C LEU A 108 -0.73 -5.11 14.02
N LEU A 109 -2.04 -4.89 14.07
CA LEU A 109 -3.06 -5.88 13.73
C LEU A 109 -3.55 -5.60 12.32
N VAL A 110 -3.44 -6.57 11.41
CA VAL A 110 -3.95 -6.45 10.04
C VAL A 110 -5.11 -7.42 9.85
N LEU A 111 -6.29 -6.89 9.57
CA LEU A 111 -7.43 -7.68 9.12
C LEU A 111 -7.41 -7.73 7.59
N ASP A 112 -7.28 -8.93 7.04
CA ASP A 112 -7.30 -9.18 5.59
C ASP A 112 -8.71 -9.64 5.17
N VAL A 113 -9.44 -8.78 4.47
CA VAL A 113 -10.74 -9.11 3.89
C VAL A 113 -10.52 -9.50 2.44
N ASP A 114 -10.37 -10.79 2.19
CA ASP A 114 -10.08 -11.36 0.88
C ASP A 114 -11.35 -11.61 0.05
N CYS A 115 -11.29 -11.29 -1.25
CA CYS A 115 -12.25 -11.77 -2.25
C CYS A 115 -11.53 -12.71 -3.20
N LYS A 116 -11.91 -13.99 -3.23
CA LYS A 116 -11.25 -15.03 -4.07
C LYS A 116 -12.29 -16.01 -4.60
N GLY A 117 -12.36 -16.11 -5.94
CA GLY A 117 -13.32 -17.00 -6.61
C GLY A 117 -14.76 -16.64 -6.25
N SER A 118 -15.53 -17.62 -5.76
CA SER A 118 -16.90 -17.42 -5.28
C SER A 118 -16.99 -16.94 -3.82
N THR A 119 -15.87 -16.83 -3.11
CA THR A 119 -15.86 -16.40 -1.70
C THR A 119 -15.63 -14.89 -1.63
N ASN A 120 -16.57 -14.19 -0.98
CA ASN A 120 -16.52 -12.76 -0.73
C ASN A 120 -16.35 -12.48 0.77
N GLY A 121 -15.15 -12.07 1.19
CA GLY A 121 -14.87 -11.77 2.60
C GLY A 121 -15.71 -10.63 3.18
N TYR A 122 -16.28 -9.76 2.33
CA TYR A 122 -17.16 -8.69 2.80
C TYR A 122 -18.49 -9.21 3.36
N ASP A 123 -18.94 -10.39 2.93
CA ASP A 123 -20.18 -10.98 3.46
C ASP A 123 -19.96 -11.37 4.93
N THR A 124 -18.85 -12.05 5.22
CA THR A 124 -18.44 -12.38 6.60
C THR A 124 -18.18 -11.13 7.44
N LEU A 125 -17.56 -10.10 6.87
CA LEU A 125 -17.38 -8.84 7.58
C LEU A 125 -18.72 -8.21 7.95
N THR A 126 -19.68 -8.18 7.02
CA THR A 126 -21.02 -7.62 7.24
C THR A 126 -21.76 -8.37 8.35
N ASP A 127 -21.66 -9.71 8.37
CA ASP A 127 -22.25 -10.52 9.44
C ASP A 127 -21.61 -10.20 10.81
N LEU A 128 -20.30 -10.02 10.86
CA LEU A 128 -19.58 -9.65 12.08
C LEU A 128 -19.95 -8.26 12.57
N GLU A 129 -20.04 -7.27 11.68
CA GLU A 129 -20.46 -5.91 12.00
C GLU A 129 -21.96 -5.82 12.36
N THR A 130 -22.77 -6.79 11.92
CA THR A 130 -24.19 -6.89 12.35
C THR A 130 -24.30 -7.46 13.77
N LYS A 131 -23.43 -8.43 14.11
CA LYS A 131 -23.40 -9.07 15.42
C LYS A 131 -22.67 -8.23 16.48
N HIS A 132 -21.74 -7.39 16.04
CA HIS A 132 -20.88 -6.56 16.87
C HIS A 132 -20.98 -5.09 16.43
N GLU A 133 -20.00 -4.27 16.79
CA GLU A 133 -19.91 -2.90 16.31
C GLU A 133 -19.14 -2.84 14.97
N PRO A 134 -19.38 -1.82 14.13
CA PRO A 134 -18.61 -1.59 12.91
C PRO A 134 -17.11 -1.46 13.18
N LEU A 135 -16.30 -1.84 12.19
CA LEU A 135 -14.86 -1.66 12.30
C LEU A 135 -14.50 -0.18 12.50
N PRO A 136 -13.66 0.15 13.50
CA PRO A 136 -13.15 1.50 13.64
C PRO A 136 -12.42 1.94 12.38
N LEU A 137 -12.57 3.22 12.02
CA LEU A 137 -11.85 3.81 10.89
C LEU A 137 -10.36 3.67 11.09
N THR A 138 -9.68 3.12 10.09
CA THR A 138 -8.23 2.93 10.14
C THR A 138 -7.60 3.05 8.76
N ARG A 139 -6.27 2.91 8.66
CA ARG A 139 -5.55 2.84 7.39
C ARG A 139 -6.00 1.59 6.63
N THR A 140 -6.38 1.78 5.37
CA THR A 140 -6.82 0.69 4.51
C THR A 140 -6.05 0.64 3.21
N GLN A 141 -5.80 -0.58 2.72
CA GLN A 141 -5.19 -0.81 1.40
C GLN A 141 -6.08 -1.76 0.60
N SER A 142 -6.39 -1.41 -0.65
CA SER A 142 -7.14 -2.29 -1.56
C SER A 142 -6.22 -3.33 -2.15
N THR A 143 -6.70 -4.57 -2.25
CA THR A 143 -5.94 -5.68 -2.84
C THR A 143 -6.30 -5.87 -4.32
N PRO A 144 -5.41 -6.44 -5.15
CA PRO A 144 -5.70 -6.70 -6.56
C PRO A 144 -6.91 -7.61 -6.81
N SER A 145 -7.28 -8.46 -5.85
CA SER A 145 -8.42 -9.37 -5.95
C SER A 145 -9.76 -8.74 -5.52
N GLY A 146 -9.77 -7.42 -5.25
CA GLY A 146 -10.99 -6.69 -4.83
C GLY A 146 -11.25 -6.71 -3.33
N GLY A 147 -10.43 -7.40 -2.54
CA GLY A 147 -10.43 -7.37 -1.08
C GLY A 147 -9.78 -6.10 -0.50
N LYS A 148 -9.65 -6.03 0.82
CA LYS A 148 -9.07 -4.89 1.55
C LYS A 148 -8.32 -5.30 2.82
N HIS A 149 -7.19 -4.67 3.08
CA HIS A 149 -6.47 -4.74 4.36
C HIS A 149 -6.88 -3.58 5.25
N TYR A 150 -7.27 -3.86 6.49
CA TYR A 150 -7.48 -2.87 7.55
C TYR A 150 -6.35 -2.99 8.58
N ILE A 151 -5.64 -1.89 8.84
CA ILE A 151 -4.39 -1.91 9.62
C ILE A 151 -4.59 -1.12 10.90
N TYR A 152 -4.54 -1.77 12.07
CA TYR A 152 -4.67 -1.16 13.39
C TYR A 152 -3.33 -1.17 14.13
N SER A 153 -3.11 -0.19 15.00
CA SER A 153 -2.05 -0.27 16.01
C SER A 153 -2.42 -1.30 17.08
N ALA A 154 -1.50 -2.19 17.42
CA ALA A 154 -1.66 -3.22 18.46
C ALA A 154 -0.91 -2.87 19.74
#